data_AF-A0A726RDI2-F1
#
_entry.id   AF-A0A726RDI2-F1
#
_cell.length_a   1.000
_cell.length_b   1.000
_cell.length_c   1.000
_cell.angle_alpha   90.00
_cell.angle_beta   90.00
_cell.angle_gamma   90.00
#
_symmetry.space_group_name_H-M   'P 1'
#
loop_
_entity.id
_entity.type
_entity.pdbx_description
1 polymer ?
#
loop_
_entity_poly.entity_id
_entity_poly.type
_entity_poly.pdbx_seq_one_letter_code
_entity_poly.pdbx_strand_id
1 'polypeptide(L)'
;QLNNKIERAEKRLNAGIAGVAAMSSIPYVAENNFSYGIGLGNYQNGNAIAAGIQYKMSVNTNVRLNVSWDSSHNTVLGAGFAGGW
;
A
#
# COMPACT_ATOMS: atom_id res chain seq x y z
N GLN A 1 0.83 -31.97 8.00
CA GLN A 1 -0.19 -31.00 7.53
C GLN A 1 -0.11 -29.64 8.24
N LEU A 2 0.38 -29.55 9.49
CA LEU A 2 0.57 -28.28 10.19
C LEU A 2 1.62 -27.37 9.52
N ASN A 3 2.78 -27.93 9.15
CA ASN A 3 3.89 -27.16 8.55
C ASN A 3 3.46 -26.41 7.29
N ASN A 4 2.71 -27.05 6.38
CA ASN A 4 2.24 -26.42 5.15
C ASN A 4 1.25 -25.27 5.42
N LYS A 5 0.51 -25.29 6.54
CA LYS A 5 -0.39 -24.18 6.92
C LYS A 5 0.40 -23.01 7.50
N ILE A 6 1.42 -23.31 8.32
CA ILE A 6 2.31 -22.30 8.90
C ILE A 6 3.08 -21.59 7.80
N GLU A 7 3.68 -22.34 6.87
CA GLU A 7 4.46 -21.77 5.77
C GLU A 7 3.60 -20.90 4.83
N ARG A 8 2.35 -21.32 4.55
CA ARG A 8 1.40 -20.47 3.82
C ARG A 8 1.00 -19.22 4.61
N ALA A 9 0.83 -19.35 5.92
CA ALA A 9 0.50 -18.22 6.78
C ALA A 9 1.65 -17.21 6.79
N GLU A 10 2.89 -17.66 7.00
CA GLU A 10 4.10 -16.83 6.95
C GLU A 10 4.26 -16.14 5.59
N LYS A 11 4.10 -16.88 4.49
CA LYS A 11 4.18 -16.29 3.14
C LYS A 11 3.13 -15.20 2.94
N ARG A 12 1.88 -15.43 3.37
CA ARG A 12 0.82 -14.42 3.31
C ARG A 12 1.12 -13.20 4.18
N LEU A 13 1.68 -13.43 5.37
CA LEU A 13 2.07 -12.37 6.30
C LEU A 13 3.18 -11.51 5.70
N ASN A 14 4.22 -12.14 5.16
CA ASN A 14 5.32 -11.45 4.49
C ASN A 14 4.83 -10.66 3.27
N ALA A 15 3.93 -11.25 2.48
CA ALA A 15 3.33 -10.61 1.31
C ALA A 15 2.44 -9.42 1.70
N GLY A 16 1.71 -9.50 2.82
CA GLY A 16 0.96 -8.38 3.39
C GLY A 16 1.85 -7.24 3.87
N ILE A 17 2.96 -7.55 4.57
CA ILE A 17 3.95 -6.54 5.00
C ILE A 17 4.58 -5.86 3.77
N ALA A 18 4.96 -6.64 2.77
CA ALA A 18 5.43 -6.10 1.50
C ALA A 18 4.39 -5.18 0.85
N GLY A 19 3.09 -5.52 0.92
CA GLY A 19 2.00 -4.69 0.41
C GLY A 19 1.90 -3.34 1.11
N VAL A 20 1.98 -3.32 2.44
CA VAL A 20 1.99 -2.08 3.23
C VAL A 20 3.24 -1.24 2.93
N ALA A 21 4.42 -1.86 2.82
CA ALA A 21 5.65 -1.18 2.43
C ALA A 21 5.57 -0.59 1.02
N ALA A 22 4.92 -1.29 0.08
CA ALA A 22 4.66 -0.78 -1.25
C ALA A 22 3.74 0.45 -1.20
N MET A 23 2.66 0.41 -0.41
CA MET A 23 1.70 1.51 -0.26
C MET A 23 2.32 2.76 0.37
N SER A 24 3.21 2.59 1.37
CA SER A 24 3.89 3.71 2.02
C SER A 24 4.93 4.36 1.11
N SER A 25 5.51 3.60 0.19
CA SER A 25 6.52 4.07 -0.76
C SER A 25 5.93 4.75 -2.01
N ILE A 26 4.60 4.84 -2.13
CA ILE A 26 3.96 5.51 -3.27
C ILE A 26 4.30 7.01 -3.24
N PRO A 27 4.95 7.57 -4.28
CA PRO A 27 5.16 9.00 -4.40
C PRO A 27 3.87 9.71 -4.84
N TYR A 28 3.61 10.89 -4.29
CA TYR A 28 2.50 11.75 -4.68
C TYR A 28 2.98 13.18 -4.93
N VAL A 29 2.43 13.83 -5.94
CA VAL A 29 2.75 15.20 -6.32
C VAL A 29 1.81 16.15 -5.58
N ALA A 30 2.36 16.95 -4.66
CA ALA A 30 1.57 17.85 -3.80
C ALA A 30 1.05 19.13 -4.49
N GLU A 31 1.55 19.40 -5.69
CA GLU A 31 1.27 20.61 -6.46
C GLU A 31 -0.11 20.56 -7.15
N ASN A 32 -0.53 19.37 -7.59
CA ASN A 32 -1.81 19.16 -8.26
C ASN A 32 -2.92 18.77 -7.29
N ASN A 33 -4.16 19.07 -7.66
CA ASN A 33 -5.36 18.66 -6.90
C ASN A 33 -5.57 17.14 -6.92
N PHE A 34 -5.10 16.46 -7.97
CA PHE A 34 -5.14 15.01 -8.10
C PHE A 34 -3.75 14.48 -8.43
N SER A 35 -3.35 13.42 -7.74
CA SER A 35 -2.10 12.70 -7.98
C SER A 35 -2.35 11.21 -7.89
N TYR A 36 -1.60 10.44 -8.67
CA TYR A 36 -1.60 8.99 -8.60
C TYR A 36 -0.15 8.50 -8.60
N GLY A 37 0.06 7.35 -8.01
CA GLY A 37 1.39 6.75 -7.93
C GLY A 37 1.29 5.24 -7.76
N ILE A 38 2.40 4.59 -8.07
CA ILE A 38 2.61 3.17 -7.88
C ILE A 38 3.85 2.96 -7.03
N GLY A 39 3.81 1.94 -6.19
CA GLY A 39 4.90 1.56 -5.30
C GLY A 39 5.12 0.06 -5.37
N LEU A 40 6.36 -0.35 -5.14
CA LEU A 40 6.74 -1.75 -5.04
C LEU A 40 7.31 -1.97 -3.65
N GLY A 41 6.99 -3.13 -3.07
CA GLY A 41 7.45 -3.52 -1.76
C GLY A 41 7.91 -4.96 -1.79
N ASN A 42 9.06 -5.20 -1.18
CA ASN A 42 9.60 -6.52 -0.97
C ASN A 42 9.91 -6.69 0.51
N TYR A 43 9.52 -7.83 1.06
CA TYR A 43 9.82 -8.20 2.44
C TYR A 43 9.99 -9.71 2.54
N GLN A 44 11.19 -10.16 2.92
CA GLN A 44 11.55 -11.59 2.99
C GLN A 44 11.19 -12.30 1.66
N ASN A 45 10.33 -13.32 1.71
CA ASN A 45 9.86 -14.08 0.54
C ASN A 45 8.54 -13.53 -0.04
N GLY A 46 8.10 -12.35 0.39
CA GLY A 46 6.89 -11.68 -0.04
C GLY A 46 7.20 -10.49 -0.95
N ASN A 47 6.58 -10.49 -2.13
CA ASN A 47 6.58 -9.34 -3.04
C ASN A 47 5.16 -8.79 -3.15
N ALA A 48 5.05 -7.47 -3.24
CA ALA A 48 3.80 -6.79 -3.46
C ALA A 48 3.97 -5.51 -4.29
N ILE A 49 2.89 -5.15 -4.96
CA ILE A 49 2.73 -3.93 -5.71
C ILE A 49 1.56 -3.15 -5.11
N ALA A 50 1.70 -1.83 -5.04
CA ALA A 50 0.64 -0.95 -4.63
C ALA A 50 0.41 0.14 -5.65
N ALA A 51 -0.84 0.55 -5.76
CA ALA A 51 -1.26 1.73 -6.49
C ALA A 51 -2.08 2.61 -5.55
N GLY A 52 -2.02 3.91 -5.77
CA GLY A 52 -2.78 4.83 -4.95
C GLY A 52 -3.02 6.14 -5.64
N ILE A 53 -4.05 6.82 -5.18
CA ILE A 53 -4.44 8.15 -5.61
C ILE A 53 -4.47 9.07 -4.39
N GLN A 54 -4.16 10.32 -4.61
CA GLN A 54 -4.28 11.39 -3.64
C GLN A 54 -5.11 12.51 -4.25
N TYR A 55 -6.03 13.03 -3.45
CA TYR A 55 -6.86 14.17 -3.80
C TYR A 55 -6.68 15.26 -2.74
N LYS A 56 -6.30 16.45 -3.19
CA LYS A 56 -6.06 17.62 -2.35
C LYS A 56 -7.30 18.51 -2.42
N MET A 57 -8.08 18.52 -1.34
CA MET A 57 -9.34 19.27 -1.26
C MET A 57 -9.09 20.77 -1.05
N SER A 58 -8.01 21.12 -0.36
CA SER A 58 -7.57 22.52 -0.17
C SER A 58 -6.05 22.54 0.06
N VAL A 59 -5.45 23.72 0.17
CA VAL A 59 -4.00 23.86 0.45
C VAL A 59 -3.57 23.08 1.69
N ASN A 60 -4.48 22.95 2.64
CA ASN A 60 -4.26 22.39 3.97
C ASN A 60 -4.85 20.99 4.16
N THR A 61 -5.60 20.45 3.19
CA THR A 61 -6.34 19.19 3.35
C THR A 61 -6.09 18.24 2.20
N ASN A 62 -5.74 17.00 2.54
CA ASN A 62 -5.52 15.93 1.57
C ASN A 62 -6.20 14.63 1.99
N VAL A 63 -6.60 13.86 0.98
CA VAL A 63 -7.16 12.52 1.09
C VAL A 63 -6.29 11.60 0.23
N ARG A 64 -5.96 10.42 0.74
CA ARG A 64 -5.23 9.39 0.02
C ARG A 64 -6.06 8.11 0.03
N LEU A 65 -6.13 7.44 -1.11
CA LEU A 65 -6.65 6.08 -1.23
C LEU A 65 -5.56 5.23 -1.85
N ASN A 66 -5.34 4.05 -1.30
CA ASN A 66 -4.32 3.14 -1.77
C ASN A 66 -4.79 1.69 -1.70
N VAL A 67 -4.27 0.90 -2.63
CA VAL A 67 -4.56 -0.51 -2.78
C VAL A 67 -3.26 -1.24 -3.07
N SER A 68 -3.06 -2.40 -2.47
CA SER A 68 -1.93 -3.26 -2.81
C SER A 68 -2.38 -4.67 -3.11
N TRP A 69 -1.68 -5.30 -4.03
CA TRP A 69 -1.79 -6.71 -4.35
C TRP A 69 -0.45 -7.38 -4.15
N ASP A 70 -0.49 -8.56 -3.57
CA ASP A 70 0.71 -9.33 -3.30
C ASP A 70 0.79 -10.64 -4.09
N SER A 71 1.99 -11.21 -4.13
CA SER A 71 2.31 -12.50 -4.77
C SER A 71 1.53 -13.70 -4.21
N SER A 72 0.84 -13.55 -3.09
CA SER A 72 0.01 -14.58 -2.45
C SER A 72 -1.49 -14.35 -2.65
N HIS A 73 -1.88 -13.46 -3.57
CA HIS A 73 -3.25 -13.07 -3.89
C HIS A 73 -3.98 -12.37 -2.73
N ASN A 74 -3.27 -11.77 -1.77
CA ASN A 74 -3.93 -10.90 -0.82
C ASN A 74 -4.06 -9.49 -1.39
N THR A 75 -5.17 -8.85 -1.05
CA THR A 75 -5.46 -7.46 -1.39
C THR A 75 -5.54 -6.67 -0.10
N VAL A 76 -4.82 -5.56 -0.03
CA VAL A 76 -4.89 -4.61 1.09
C VAL A 76 -5.44 -3.30 0.56
N LEU A 77 -6.34 -2.69 1.32
CA LEU A 77 -6.92 -1.38 1.02
C LEU A 77 -6.57 -0.43 2.16
N GLY A 78 -6.25 0.80 1.83
CA GLY A 78 -5.99 1.86 2.78
C GLY A 78 -6.60 3.18 2.34
N ALA A 79 -6.94 3.99 3.32
CA ALA A 79 -7.39 5.35 3.14
C ALA A 79 -6.74 6.22 4.22
N GLY A 80 -6.39 7.45 3.87
CA GLY A 80 -5.79 8.42 4.77
C GLY A 80 -6.37 9.80 4.53
N PHE A 81 -6.43 10.59 5.59
CA PHE A 81 -6.81 12.00 5.55
C PHE A 81 -5.75 12.77 6.32
N ALA A 82 -5.35 13.94 5.81
CA ALA A 82 -4.50 14.86 6.54
C ALA A 82 -5.07 16.27 6.46
N GLY A 83 -4.93 16.99 7.57
CA GLY A 83 -5.22 18.40 7.73
C GLY A 83 -4.05 19.07 8.47
N GLY A 84 -3.61 20.23 8.01
CA GLY A 84 -2.62 21.07 8.71
C GLY A 84 -3.06 22.53 8.71
N TRP A 85 -2.67 23.33 9.71
CA TRP A 85 -3.00 24.76 9.80
C TRP A 85 -1.74 25.58 9.99
#